data_AF-A0A350NWF3-F1
#
_entry.id   AF-A0A350NWF3-F1
#
_cell.length_a   1.000
_cell.length_b   1.000
_cell.length_c   1.000
_cell.angle_alpha   90.00
_cell.angle_beta   90.00
_cell.angle_gamma   90.00
#
_symmetry.space_group_name_H-M   'P 1'
#
loop_
_entity.id
_entity.type
_entity.pdbx_description
1 polymer ?
#
loop_
_entity_poly.entity_id
_entity_poly.type
_entity_poly.pdbx_seq_one_letter_code
_entity_poly.pdbx_strand_id
1 'polypeptide(L)'
;DQSFTKPYSEETSRIIDEEVSILIEGAYDRAKEILRTNKEKLVGLADSLLENEVIFKEDLLRILGKRPFASVEEIVPLAPVKEPLLEASSPEMIVEDTPVSTDSKGPDSEEGDGKEGTSDSASNLPSESA
;
A
#
# COMPACT_ATOMS: atom_id res chain seq x y z
N ASP A 1 14.65 -20.54 13.76
CA ASP A 1 14.67 -20.22 12.32
C ASP A 1 13.87 -21.21 11.51
N GLN A 2 12.70 -20.80 11.03
CA GLN A 2 12.06 -21.46 9.89
C GLN A 2 12.54 -20.76 8.63
N SER A 3 13.37 -21.42 7.84
CA SER A 3 13.77 -20.94 6.52
C SER A 3 12.52 -20.73 5.66
N PHE A 4 12.28 -19.50 5.25
CA PHE A 4 11.21 -19.10 4.31
C PHE A 4 11.52 -19.61 2.90
N THR A 5 11.58 -20.92 2.73
CA THR A 5 11.74 -21.57 1.43
C THR A 5 10.34 -21.94 0.93
N LYS A 6 10.01 -21.51 -0.28
CA LYS A 6 8.72 -21.80 -0.91
C LYS A 6 8.49 -23.33 -0.93
N PRO A 7 7.35 -23.86 -0.42
CA PRO A 7 7.11 -25.30 -0.30
C PRO A 7 6.63 -25.92 -1.62
N TYR A 8 7.32 -25.64 -2.72
CA TYR A 8 7.02 -26.16 -4.05
C TYR A 8 8.26 -26.11 -4.95
N SER A 9 8.22 -26.85 -6.06
CA SER A 9 9.34 -26.93 -7.00
C SER A 9 9.59 -25.60 -7.72
N GLU A 10 10.79 -25.40 -8.26
CA GLU A 10 11.09 -24.24 -9.12
C GLU A 10 10.17 -24.19 -10.34
N GLU A 11 9.86 -25.35 -10.92
CA GLU A 11 8.93 -25.44 -12.05
C GLU A 11 7.53 -24.96 -11.66
N THR A 12 7.02 -25.40 -10.50
CA THR A 12 5.74 -24.92 -9.97
C THR A 12 5.78 -23.42 -9.68
N SER A 13 6.90 -22.91 -9.16
CA SER A 13 7.08 -21.48 -8.91
C SER A 13 6.97 -20.67 -10.21
N ARG A 14 7.61 -21.15 -11.28
CA ARG A 14 7.58 -20.52 -12.60
C ARG A 14 6.16 -20.46 -13.16
N ILE A 15 5.42 -21.57 -13.08
CA ILE A 15 4.02 -21.63 -13.54
C ILE A 15 3.16 -20.63 -12.76
N ILE A 16 3.34 -20.53 -11.44
CA ILE A 16 2.61 -19.56 -10.61
C ILE A 16 2.89 -18.13 -11.07
N ASP A 17 4.17 -17.77 -11.26
CA ASP A 17 4.54 -16.41 -11.66
C ASP A 17 4.01 -16.06 -13.07
N GLU A 18 3.96 -17.03 -13.98
CA GLU A 18 3.36 -16.88 -15.31
C GLU A 18 1.86 -16.61 -15.26
N GLU A 19 1.10 -17.42 -14.51
CA GLU A 19 -0.35 -17.24 -14.34
C GLU A 19 -0.69 -15.92 -13.65
N VAL A 20 0.11 -15.52 -12.65
CA VAL A 20 -0.04 -14.22 -11.99
C VAL A 20 0.17 -13.08 -12.99
N SER A 21 1.17 -13.19 -13.86
CA SER A 21 1.44 -12.19 -14.89
C SER A 21 0.26 -12.06 -15.86
N ILE A 22 -0.27 -13.19 -16.35
CA ILE A 22 -1.44 -13.24 -17.24
C ILE A 22 -2.67 -12.61 -16.57
N LEU A 23 -2.90 -12.91 -15.29
CA LEU A 23 -4.03 -12.37 -14.53
C LEU A 23 -3.94 -10.84 -14.40
N ILE A 24 -2.75 -10.32 -14.06
CA ILE A 24 -2.52 -8.88 -13.91
C ILE A 24 -2.69 -8.17 -15.25
N GLU A 25 -2.09 -8.70 -16.33
CA GLU A 25 -2.19 -8.11 -17.66
C GLU A 25 -3.65 -8.09 -18.15
N GLY A 26 -4.38 -9.20 -17.98
CA GLY A 26 -5.80 -9.27 -18.32
C GLY A 26 -6.67 -8.28 -17.52
N ALA A 27 -6.39 -8.10 -16.23
CA ALA A 27 -7.07 -7.10 -15.40
C ALA A 27 -6.75 -5.66 -15.86
N TYR A 28 -5.50 -5.39 -16.22
CA TYR A 28 -5.06 -4.10 -16.71
C TYR A 28 -5.73 -3.75 -18.05
N ASP A 29 -5.76 -4.69 -18.99
CA ASP A 29 -6.43 -4.51 -20.28
C ASP A 29 -7.92 -4.27 -20.13
N ARG A 30 -8.57 -5.06 -19.26
CA ARG A 30 -9.98 -4.86 -18.93
C ARG A 30 -10.24 -3.47 -18.33
N ALA A 31 -9.39 -3.01 -17.41
CA ALA A 31 -9.52 -1.68 -16.81
C ALA A 31 -9.38 -0.59 -17.87
N LYS A 32 -8.36 -0.67 -18.73
CA LYS A 32 -8.19 0.26 -19.87
C LYS A 32 -9.40 0.27 -20.78
N GLU A 33 -9.95 -0.90 -21.10
CA GLU A 33 -11.11 -0.99 -21.98
C GLU A 33 -12.35 -0.34 -21.39
N ILE A 34 -12.61 -0.57 -20.09
CA ILE A 34 -13.69 0.10 -19.36
C ILE A 34 -13.53 1.62 -19.40
N LEU A 35 -12.31 2.12 -19.15
CA LEU A 35 -12.02 3.55 -19.18
C LEU A 35 -12.15 4.14 -20.59
N ARG A 36 -11.72 3.41 -21.63
CA ARG A 36 -11.84 3.82 -23.04
C ARG A 36 -13.29 3.86 -23.50
N THR A 37 -14.05 2.82 -23.20
CA THR A 37 -15.49 2.74 -23.53
C THR A 37 -16.27 3.86 -22.85
N ASN A 38 -15.87 4.28 -21.64
CA ASN A 38 -16.52 5.34 -20.88
C ASN A 38 -15.77 6.69 -20.94
N LYS A 39 -14.97 6.93 -21.98
CA LYS A 39 -14.07 8.09 -22.08
C LYS A 39 -14.80 9.43 -21.91
N GLU A 40 -15.97 9.60 -22.50
CA GLU A 40 -16.75 10.85 -22.39
C GLU A 40 -17.15 11.15 -20.94
N LYS A 41 -17.62 10.14 -20.22
CA LYS A 41 -17.97 10.25 -18.80
C LYS A 41 -16.74 10.54 -17.92
N LEU A 42 -15.60 9.92 -18.26
CA LEU A 42 -14.33 10.15 -17.57
C LEU A 42 -13.86 11.60 -17.75
N VAL A 43 -13.95 12.15 -18.97
CA VAL A 43 -13.62 13.55 -19.26
C VAL A 43 -14.53 14.48 -18.48
N GLY A 44 -15.85 14.25 -18.50
CA GLY A 44 -16.79 15.07 -17.72
C GLY A 44 -16.54 15.04 -16.21
N LEU A 45 -16.08 13.90 -15.68
CA LEU A 45 -15.67 13.79 -14.29
C LEU A 45 -14.39 14.59 -14.00
N ALA A 46 -13.39 14.49 -14.88
CA ALA A 46 -12.14 15.23 -14.77
C ALA A 46 -12.37 16.74 -14.83
N ASP A 47 -13.18 17.23 -15.77
CA ASP A 47 -13.53 18.64 -15.90
C ASP A 47 -14.23 19.15 -14.64
N SER A 48 -15.18 18.37 -14.10
CA SER A 48 -15.87 18.74 -12.85
C SER A 48 -14.92 18.82 -11.65
N LEU A 49 -13.87 18.00 -11.60
CA LEU A 49 -12.85 18.02 -10.56
C LEU A 49 -11.83 19.17 -10.73
N LEU A 50 -11.59 19.60 -11.98
CA LEU A 50 -10.77 20.77 -12.26
C LEU A 50 -11.50 22.07 -11.85
N GLU A 51 -12.81 22.12 -12.01
CA GLU A 51 -13.64 23.24 -11.55
C GLU A 51 -13.87 23.21 -10.03
N ASN A 52 -14.11 22.02 -9.47
CA ASN A 52 -14.43 21.81 -8.06
C ASN A 52 -13.48 20.75 -7.49
N GLU A 53 -12.58 21.15 -6.58
CA GLU A 53 -11.62 20.23 -5.94
C GLU A 53 -12.31 19.05 -5.22
N VAL A 54 -13.56 19.25 -4.80
CA VAL A 54 -14.40 18.26 -4.12
C VAL A 54 -15.76 18.18 -4.84
N ILE A 55 -16.18 16.97 -5.20
CA ILE A 55 -17.48 16.68 -5.81
C ILE A 55 -18.28 15.70 -4.94
N PHE A 56 -19.61 15.78 -5.01
CA PHE A 56 -20.49 14.96 -4.18
C PHE A 56 -21.25 13.90 -4.98
N LYS A 57 -22.04 13.08 -4.29
CA LYS A 57 -22.79 11.96 -4.89
C LYS A 57 -23.73 12.42 -6.01
N GLU A 58 -24.32 13.60 -5.87
CA GLU A 58 -25.24 14.20 -6.82
C GLU A 58 -24.53 14.52 -8.15
N ASP A 59 -23.28 14.98 -8.08
CA ASP A 59 -22.45 15.24 -9.27
C ASP A 59 -22.09 13.95 -9.99
N LEU A 60 -21.73 12.90 -9.25
CA LEU A 60 -21.47 11.58 -9.82
C LEU A 60 -22.70 11.03 -10.54
N LEU A 61 -23.90 11.19 -9.97
CA LEU A 61 -25.15 10.78 -10.60
C LEU A 61 -25.44 11.59 -11.88
N ARG A 62 -25.13 12.89 -11.87
CA ARG A 62 -25.26 13.76 -13.05
C ARG A 62 -24.32 13.37 -14.18
N ILE A 63 -23.08 13.00 -13.86
CA ILE A 63 -22.01 12.70 -14.84
C ILE A 63 -22.06 11.24 -15.30
N LEU A 64 -22.12 10.29 -14.36
CA LEU A 64 -22.01 8.86 -14.64
C LEU A 64 -23.37 8.18 -14.87
N GLY A 65 -24.44 8.76 -14.32
CA GLY A 65 -25.79 8.19 -14.29
C GLY A 65 -26.09 7.39 -13.02
N LYS A 66 -27.27 6.76 -12.98
CA LYS A 66 -27.65 5.88 -11.86
C LYS A 66 -26.80 4.62 -11.84
N ARG A 67 -26.43 4.17 -10.63
CA ARG A 67 -25.69 2.92 -10.44
C ARG A 67 -26.56 1.73 -10.90
N PRO A 68 -26.06 0.85 -11.78
CA PRO A 68 -26.84 -0.29 -12.28
C PRO A 68 -26.88 -1.48 -11.31
N PHE A 69 -26.13 -1.44 -10.21
CA PHE A 69 -26.07 -2.48 -9.19
C PHE A 69 -26.62 -1.94 -7.87
N ALA A 70 -27.27 -2.83 -7.09
CA ALA A 70 -27.83 -2.49 -5.79
C ALA A 70 -26.79 -1.79 -4.91
N SER A 71 -27.23 -0.76 -4.19
CA SER A 71 -26.34 -0.05 -3.27
C SER A 71 -26.05 -0.94 -2.05
N VAL A 72 -24.93 -0.69 -1.35
CA VAL A 72 -24.58 -1.48 -0.16
C VAL A 72 -25.70 -1.37 0.89
N GLU A 73 -26.37 -0.22 0.96
CA GLU A 73 -27.52 0.02 1.81
C GLU A 73 -28.77 -0.81 1.45
N GLU A 74 -28.89 -1.27 0.19
CA GLU A 74 -29.95 -2.19 -0.24
C GLU A 74 -29.58 -3.66 0.00
N ILE A 75 -28.29 -4.00 -0.01
CA ILE A 75 -27.80 -5.39 0.09
C ILE A 75 -27.68 -5.82 1.56
N VAL A 76 -27.41 -4.88 2.47
CA VAL A 76 -27.38 -5.15 3.91
C VAL A 76 -28.53 -4.37 4.56
N PRO A 77 -29.67 -5.01 4.91
CA PRO A 77 -30.56 -4.38 5.88
C PRO A 77 -29.75 -4.22 7.15
N LEU A 78 -29.46 -2.97 7.54
CA LEU A 78 -28.83 -2.62 8.81
C LEU A 78 -29.71 -3.18 9.94
N ALA A 79 -29.48 -4.43 10.34
CA ALA A 79 -29.88 -4.87 11.66
C ALA A 79 -29.07 -4.02 12.66
N PRO A 80 -29.71 -3.37 13.63
CA PRO A 80 -28.99 -2.55 14.59
C PRO A 80 -27.99 -3.43 15.33
N VAL A 81 -26.70 -3.18 15.10
CA VAL A 81 -25.63 -3.75 15.91
C VAL A 81 -25.81 -3.16 17.31
N LYS A 82 -26.47 -3.92 18.20
CA LYS A 82 -26.41 -3.62 19.62
C LYS A 82 -24.97 -3.88 20.03
N GLU A 83 -24.19 -2.82 20.21
CA GLU A 83 -22.91 -2.89 20.91
C GLU A 83 -23.14 -3.55 22.28
N PRO A 84 -22.48 -4.68 22.59
CA PRO A 84 -22.44 -5.11 23.98
C PRO A 84 -21.49 -4.16 24.70
N LEU A 85 -22.07 -3.31 25.56
CA LEU A 85 -21.33 -2.54 26.55
C LEU A 85 -20.52 -3.52 27.41
N LEU A 86 -19.21 -3.55 27.20
CA LEU A 86 -18.29 -4.26 28.08
C LEU A 86 -18.31 -3.54 29.42
N GLU A 87 -19.15 -4.05 30.33
CA GLU A 87 -19.21 -3.61 31.73
C GLU A 87 -17.85 -3.86 32.39
N ALA A 88 -17.32 -2.79 32.98
CA ALA A 88 -16.08 -2.78 33.74
C ALA A 88 -16.16 -3.76 34.92
N SER A 89 -15.45 -4.89 34.84
CA SER A 89 -15.06 -5.65 36.01
C SER A 89 -13.68 -5.17 36.47
N SER A 90 -13.67 -4.48 37.61
CA SER A 90 -12.53 -3.94 38.33
C SER A 90 -11.37 -4.94 38.48
N PRO A 91 -10.10 -4.52 38.36
CA PRO A 91 -8.97 -5.36 38.76
C PRO A 91 -8.83 -5.36 40.29
N GLU A 92 -9.04 -6.52 40.90
CA GLU A 92 -8.59 -6.79 42.28
C GLU A 92 -7.05 -6.81 42.33
N MET A 93 -6.52 -6.10 43.33
CA MET A 93 -5.12 -6.11 43.70
C MET A 93 -4.66 -7.52 44.10
N ILE A 94 -3.54 -7.97 43.53
CA ILE A 94 -2.62 -8.86 44.23
C ILE A 94 -1.25 -8.20 44.18
N VAL A 95 -0.84 -7.72 45.35
CA VAL A 95 0.50 -7.27 45.67
C VAL A 95 1.30 -8.49 46.15
N GLU A 96 2.47 -8.75 45.56
CA GLU A 96 3.53 -9.47 46.25
C GLU A 96 4.91 -8.91 45.85
N ASP A 97 5.52 -8.29 46.87
CA ASP A 97 6.91 -7.86 47.09
C ASP A 97 7.93 -8.96 46.72
N THR A 98 9.13 -8.76 46.12
CA THR A 98 10.32 -7.92 46.46
C THR A 98 11.53 -8.50 45.67
N PRO A 99 12.79 -7.99 45.71
CA PRO A 99 13.29 -6.61 45.82
C PRO A 99 14.38 -6.25 44.76
N VAL A 100 14.58 -4.94 44.60
CA VAL A 100 15.76 -4.14 44.22
C VAL A 100 17.05 -4.82 43.69
N SER A 101 17.60 -4.29 42.60
CA SER A 101 19.05 -3.98 42.45
C SER A 101 19.26 -2.91 41.37
N THR A 102 19.99 -1.88 41.77
CA THR A 102 20.29 -0.62 41.09
C THR A 102 21.56 -0.69 40.23
N ASP A 103 21.63 0.23 39.26
CA ASP A 103 22.82 0.86 38.67
C ASP A 103 23.77 0.04 37.79
N SER A 104 23.95 0.47 36.53
CA SER A 104 25.19 1.10 36.06
C SER A 104 25.22 1.29 34.54
N LYS A 105 25.36 2.56 34.13
CA LYS A 105 26.43 3.08 33.23
C LYS A 105 26.55 2.54 31.78
N GLY A 106 26.50 3.46 30.81
CA GLY A 106 26.84 3.22 29.40
C GLY A 106 28.29 2.76 29.17
N PRO A 107 28.71 2.54 27.90
CA PRO A 107 29.21 3.69 27.14
C PRO A 107 29.02 3.63 25.60
N ASP A 108 29.44 4.74 24.99
CA ASP A 108 29.64 5.08 23.58
C ASP A 108 30.03 3.96 22.61
N SER A 109 29.62 4.15 21.35
CA SER A 109 30.34 3.62 20.18
C SER A 109 30.16 4.56 18.99
N GLU A 110 31.19 5.38 18.76
CA GLU A 110 31.50 6.00 17.47
C GLU A 110 31.88 4.91 16.44
N GLU A 111 31.48 5.07 15.18
CA GLU A 111 32.39 4.88 14.04
C GLU A 111 31.81 5.55 12.79
N GLY A 112 32.38 6.70 12.43
CA GLY A 112 32.23 7.32 11.13
C GLY A 112 33.55 7.23 10.39
N ASP A 113 33.62 6.44 9.32
CA ASP A 113 34.72 6.45 8.37
C ASP A 113 34.32 7.30 7.16
N GLY A 114 34.72 8.58 7.20
CA GLY A 114 34.66 9.49 6.07
C GLY A 114 36.08 9.79 5.59
N LYS A 115 36.51 9.16 4.50
CA LYS A 115 37.76 9.49 3.82
C LYS A 115 37.56 10.63 2.82
N GLU A 116 38.28 11.72 3.06
CA GLU A 116 38.53 12.81 2.11
C GLU A 116 39.57 12.43 1.03
N GLY A 117 39.66 13.28 0.00
CA GLY A 117 40.36 13.10 -1.28
C GLY A 117 41.88 12.85 -1.21
N THR A 118 42.59 12.70 -2.34
CA THR A 118 42.80 13.74 -3.33
C THR A 118 43.28 13.18 -4.69
N SER A 119 43.02 13.97 -5.75
CA SER A 119 43.80 14.17 -6.98
C SER A 119 44.55 12.99 -7.62
N ASP A 120 44.17 12.62 -8.85
CA ASP A 120 45.14 12.83 -9.93
C ASP A 120 44.50 12.94 -11.32
N SER A 121 45.16 13.74 -12.14
CA SER A 121 44.77 14.18 -13.46
C SER A 121 45.12 13.11 -14.51
N ALA A 122 44.21 12.78 -15.42
CA ALA A 122 44.57 12.21 -16.72
C ALA A 122 43.42 12.35 -17.74
N SER A 123 43.54 13.38 -18.57
CA SER A 123 43.27 13.38 -20.03
C SER A 123 42.15 12.48 -20.57
N ASN A 124 41.01 13.11 -20.83
CA ASN A 124 40.03 12.64 -21.81
C ASN A 124 40.48 13.03 -23.23
N LEU A 125 40.98 12.06 -24.01
CA LEU A 125 41.10 12.11 -25.48
C LEU A 125 41.10 10.67 -26.02
N PRO A 126 40.21 10.34 -26.95
CA PRO A 126 40.67 9.63 -28.14
C PRO A 126 40.34 10.45 -29.40
N SER A 127 41.39 10.75 -30.14
CA SER A 127 41.39 11.28 -31.49
C SER A 127 40.85 10.27 -32.51
N GLU A 128 40.05 10.78 -33.43
CA GLU A 128 39.95 10.47 -34.87
C GLU A 128 40.66 9.24 -35.49
N SER A 129 39.86 8.54 -36.31
CA SER A 129 40.16 8.16 -37.71
C SER A 129 41.15 7.03 -38.04
N ALA A 130 40.61 5.89 -38.47
CA ALA A 130 40.98 5.15 -39.69
C ALA A 130 39.91 4.09 -40.03
#